data_AF-A0A929QU17-F1
#
_entry.id   AF-A0A929QU17-F1
#
_cell.length_a   1.000
_cell.length_b   1.000
_cell.length_c   1.000
_cell.angle_alpha   90.00
_cell.angle_beta   90.00
_cell.angle_gamma   90.00
#
_symmetry.space_group_name_H-M   'P 1'
#
loop_
_entity.id
_entity.type
_entity.pdbx_description
1 polymer ?
#
loop_
_entity_poly.entity_id
_entity_poly.type
_entity_poly.pdbx_seq_one_letter_code
_entity_poly.pdbx_strand_id
1 'polypeptide(L)'
;TSPVMVLKVAIVMMVEQTIEGRFIAPQVLGNNLKIHPVTILIVLLSAGKAFGLVGVILGVPGYAVIKVIVGEFYELYRERSGAYGPKEAIQASTDQTSQAPASYERK
;
A
#
# COMPACT_ATOMS: atom_id res chain seq x y z
N THR A 1 -39.95 13.83 -9.20
CA THR A 1 -39.14 12.61 -9.41
C THR A 1 -39.79 11.45 -8.69
N SER A 2 -40.20 10.39 -9.40
CA SER A 2 -40.91 9.25 -8.78
C SER A 2 -39.98 8.53 -7.78
N PRO A 3 -40.45 8.20 -6.54
CA PRO A 3 -39.65 7.51 -5.52
C PRO A 3 -39.02 6.18 -6.00
N VAL A 4 -39.67 5.51 -6.96
CA VAL A 4 -39.22 4.26 -7.55
C VAL A 4 -37.93 4.44 -8.37
N MET A 5 -37.73 5.60 -9.00
CA MET A 5 -36.49 5.89 -9.75
C MET A 5 -35.30 6.05 -8.82
N VAL A 6 -35.49 6.71 -7.67
CA VAL A 6 -34.45 6.89 -6.66
C VAL A 6 -34.00 5.54 -6.12
N LEU A 7 -34.95 4.63 -5.86
CA LEU A 7 -34.65 3.28 -5.38
C LEU A 7 -33.83 2.48 -6.39
N LYS A 8 -34.16 2.54 -7.69
CA LYS A 8 -33.40 1.87 -8.75
C LYS A 8 -31.97 2.40 -8.85
N VAL A 9 -31.79 3.73 -8.82
CA VAL A 9 -30.45 4.35 -8.87
C VAL A 9 -29.64 3.95 -7.63
N ALA A 10 -30.23 3.98 -6.43
CA ALA A 10 -29.56 3.59 -5.20
C ALA A 10 -29.06 2.13 -5.24
N ILE A 11 -29.87 1.21 -5.78
CA ILE A 11 -29.47 -0.19 -5.95
C ILE A 11 -28.28 -0.30 -6.91
N VAL A 12 -28.33 0.37 -8.06
CA VAL A 12 -27.22 0.34 -9.04
C VAL A 12 -25.94 0.93 -8.45
N MET A 13 -26.03 2.09 -7.79
CA MET A 13 -24.90 2.74 -7.12
C MET A 13 -24.28 1.83 -6.04
N MET A 14 -25.13 1.13 -5.27
CA MET A 14 -24.65 0.22 -4.24
C MET A 14 -23.88 -0.97 -4.83
N VAL A 15 -24.37 -1.52 -5.95
CA VAL A 15 -23.68 -2.61 -6.65
C VAL A 15 -22.37 -2.12 -7.26
N GLU A 16 -22.39 -0.98 -7.95
CA GLU A 16 -21.20 -0.37 -8.56
C GLU A 16 -20.12 -0.10 -7.50
N GLN A 17 -20.46 0.61 -6.43
CA GLN A 17 -19.49 0.92 -5.37
C GLN A 17 -18.94 -0.33 -4.68
N THR A 18 -19.75 -1.38 -4.55
CA THR A 18 -19.28 -2.64 -3.99
C THR A 18 -18.26 -3.30 -4.90
N ILE A 19 -18.50 -3.31 -6.21
CA ILE A 19 -17.57 -3.87 -7.21
C ILE A 19 -16.29 -3.04 -7.25
N GLU A 20 -16.41 -1.72 -7.32
CA GLU A 20 -15.26 -0.82 -7.37
C GLU A 20 -14.41 -0.94 -6.11
N GLY A 21 -15.02 -0.81 -4.92
CA GLY A 21 -14.30 -0.82 -3.66
C GLY A 21 -13.66 -2.16 -3.28
N ARG A 22 -14.25 -3.29 -3.70
CA ARG A 22 -13.79 -4.63 -3.29
C ARG A 22 -12.95 -5.36 -4.33
N PHE A 23 -13.13 -5.08 -5.62
CA PHE A 23 -12.46 -5.83 -6.68
C PHE A 23 -11.57 -4.94 -7.54
N ILE A 24 -12.09 -3.82 -8.02
CA ILE A 24 -11.34 -2.94 -8.93
C ILE A 24 -10.24 -2.21 -8.17
N ALA A 25 -10.57 -1.59 -7.03
CA ALA A 25 -9.63 -0.85 -6.21
C ALA A 25 -8.40 -1.69 -5.80
N PRO A 26 -8.52 -2.91 -5.23
CA PRO A 26 -7.33 -3.69 -4.88
C PRO A 26 -6.53 -4.16 -6.10
N GLN A 27 -7.20 -4.48 -7.22
CA GLN A 27 -6.50 -4.93 -8.43
C GLN A 27 -5.73 -3.80 -9.11
N VAL A 28 -6.28 -2.58 -9.10
CA VAL A 28 -5.65 -1.41 -9.73
C VAL A 28 -4.59 -0.79 -8.82
N LEU A 29 -4.83 -0.71 -7.50
CA LEU A 29 -3.88 -0.12 -6.56
C LEU A 29 -2.75 -1.09 -6.19
N GLY A 30 -2.91 -2.39 -6.46
CA GLY A 30 -1.86 -3.38 -6.74
C GLY A 30 -0.85 -3.71 -5.63
N ASN A 31 -0.62 -2.84 -4.65
CA ASN A 31 0.36 -3.09 -3.61
C ASN A 31 -0.02 -2.34 -2.34
N ASN A 32 -0.20 -3.09 -1.25
CA ASN A 32 -0.37 -2.51 0.06
C ASN A 32 0.87 -1.65 0.36
N LEU A 33 0.69 -0.34 0.46
CA LEU A 33 1.74 0.57 0.88
C LEU A 33 2.16 0.14 2.28
N LYS A 34 3.21 -0.68 2.39
CA LYS A 34 3.70 -1.23 3.67
C LYS A 34 4.15 -0.07 4.57
N ILE A 35 3.23 0.44 5.37
CA ILE A 35 3.39 1.62 6.20
C ILE A 35 3.10 1.16 7.62
N HIS A 36 4.04 1.38 8.52
CA HIS A 36 3.81 1.08 9.93
C HIS A 36 2.76 2.06 10.50
N PRO A 37 1.75 1.61 11.26
CA PRO A 37 0.73 2.48 11.85
C PRO A 37 1.31 3.64 12.68
N VAL A 38 2.45 3.40 13.33
CA VAL A 38 3.19 4.40 14.10
C VAL A 38 3.65 5.57 13.23
N THR A 39 4.04 5.35 11.98
CA THR A 39 4.49 6.42 11.08
C THR A 39 3.34 7.36 10.73
N ILE A 40 2.14 6.82 10.47
CA ILE A 40 0.94 7.62 10.21
C ILE A 40 0.59 8.46 11.44
N LEU A 41 0.71 7.87 12.63
CA LEU A 41 0.52 8.57 13.91
C LEU A 41 1.45 9.79 14.03
N ILE A 42 2.75 9.59 13.81
CA ILE A 42 3.75 10.67 13.86
C ILE A 42 3.44 11.76 12.82
N VAL A 43 3.10 11.37 11.59
CA VAL A 43 2.72 12.30 10.52
C VAL A 43 1.49 13.11 10.91
N LEU A 44 0.42 12.48 11.39
CA LEU A 44 -0.82 13.16 11.77
C LEU A 44 -0.64 14.11 12.94
N LEU A 45 0.13 13.71 13.97
CA LEU A 45 0.43 14.58 15.10
C LEU A 45 1.26 15.80 14.68
N SER A 46 2.25 15.59 13.82
CA SER A 46 3.11 16.65 13.32
C SER A 46 2.36 17.60 12.39
N ALA A 47 1.59 17.07 11.44
CA ALA A 47 0.79 17.84 10.49
C ALA A 47 -0.37 18.57 11.18
N GLY A 48 -1.01 17.93 12.17
CA GLY A 48 -2.04 18.56 13.00
C GLY A 48 -1.51 19.72 13.82
N LYS A 49 -0.27 19.63 14.33
CA LYS A 49 0.39 20.74 15.01
C LYS A 49 0.82 21.87 14.06
N ALA A 50 1.27 21.53 12.85
CA ALA A 50 1.76 22.52 11.88
C ALA A 50 0.64 23.28 11.15
N PHE A 51 -0.43 22.59 10.74
CA PHE A 51 -1.49 23.13 9.87
C PHE A 51 -2.91 22.91 10.42
N GLY A 52 -3.05 22.45 11.67
CA GLY A 52 -4.35 22.22 12.30
C GLY A 52 -5.14 21.09 11.63
N LEU A 53 -6.46 21.24 11.58
CA LEU A 53 -7.37 20.25 10.99
C LEU A 53 -7.04 19.94 9.52
N VAL A 54 -6.66 20.95 8.75
CA VAL A 54 -6.27 20.79 7.33
C VAL A 54 -5.05 19.87 7.22
N GLY A 55 -4.07 20.02 8.11
CA GLY A 55 -2.90 19.15 8.16
C GLY A 55 -3.23 17.70 8.49
N VAL A 56 -4.22 17.46 9.34
CA VAL A 56 -4.67 16.09 9.66
C VAL A 56 -5.34 15.43 8.45
N ILE A 57 -6.23 16.16 7.75
CA ILE A 57 -6.92 15.65 6.55
C ILE A 57 -5.91 15.32 5.45
N LEU A 58 -4.92 16.18 5.25
CA LEU A 58 -3.92 16.00 4.19
C LEU A 58 -2.72 15.14 4.61
N GLY A 59 -2.58 14.79 5.90
CA GLY A 59 -1.39 14.11 6.41
C GLY A 59 -1.18 12.73 5.78
N VAL A 60 -2.23 11.89 5.74
CA VAL A 60 -2.17 10.55 5.15
C VAL A 60 -1.89 10.59 3.64
N PRO A 61 -2.70 11.30 2.81
CA PRO A 61 -2.45 11.35 1.38
C PRO A 61 -1.11 12.04 1.05
N GLY A 62 -0.74 13.10 1.78
CA GLY A 62 0.54 13.79 1.59
C GLY A 62 1.73 12.88 1.86
N TYR A 63 1.70 12.10 2.94
CA TYR A 63 2.76 11.13 3.24
C TYR A 63 2.85 10.02 2.17
N ALA A 64 1.71 9.54 1.65
CA ALA A 64 1.70 8.56 0.58
C ALA A 64 2.41 9.08 -0.69
N VAL A 65 2.13 10.33 -1.10
CA VAL A 65 2.78 10.96 -2.26
C VAL A 65 4.29 11.08 -2.04
N ILE A 66 4.73 11.59 -0.87
CA ILE A 66 6.15 11.73 -0.55
C ILE A 66 6.84 10.36 -0.61
N LYS A 67 6.24 9.32 -0.03
CA LYS A 67 6.82 7.98 -0.02
C LYS A 67 6.99 7.42 -1.45
N VAL A 68 6.01 7.63 -2.32
CA VAL A 68 6.08 7.18 -3.72
C VAL A 68 7.23 7.87 -4.45
N ILE A 69 7.32 9.20 -4.35
CA ILE A 69 8.40 9.99 -4.98
C ILE A 69 9.76 9.51 -4.49
N VAL A 70 9.92 9.36 -3.17
CA VAL A 70 11.17 8.92 -2.55
C VAL A 70 11.51 7.50 -2.99
N GLY A 71 10.53 6.59 -3.03
CA GLY A 71 10.72 5.21 -3.49
C GLY A 71 11.20 5.14 -4.93
N GLU A 72 10.52 5.86 -5.83
CA GLU A 72 10.89 5.92 -7.26
C GLU A 72 12.29 6.52 -7.43
N PHE A 73 12.58 7.60 -6.71
CA PHE A 73 13.90 8.25 -6.76
C PHE A 73 15.01 7.32 -6.26
N TYR A 74 14.77 6.56 -5.19
CA TYR A 74 15.73 5.57 -4.69
C TYR A 74 16.00 4.46 -5.70
N GLU A 75 14.99 4.01 -6.45
CA GLU A 75 15.18 2.99 -7.49
C GLU A 75 16.00 3.52 -8.66
N LEU A 76 15.70 4.73 -9.13
CA LEU A 76 16.48 5.41 -10.18
C LEU A 76 17.94 5.64 -9.76
N TYR A 77 18.16 6.10 -8.51
CA TYR A 77 19.50 6.29 -7.97
C TYR A 77 20.26 4.95 -7.87
N ARG A 78 19.57 3.89 -7.44
CA ARG A 78 20.15 2.56 -7.29
C ARG A 78 20.57 1.98 -8.64
N GLU A 79 19.74 2.10 -9.67
CA GLU A 79 20.05 1.63 -11.03
C GLU A 79 21.30 2.31 -11.60
N ARG A 80 21.43 3.64 -11.41
CA ARG A 80 22.62 4.40 -11.84
C ARG A 80 23.89 4.03 -11.10
N SER A 81 23.78 3.58 -9.84
CA SER A 81 24.94 3.31 -8.98
C SER A 81 25.63 1.96 -9.24
N GLY A 82 25.07 1.08 -10.07
CA GLY A 82 25.66 -0.22 -10.43
C GLY A 82 25.94 -1.16 -9.24
N ALA A 83 25.52 -0.81 -8.03
CA ALA A 83 26.00 -1.42 -6.78
C ALA A 83 25.03 -2.46 -6.18
N TYR A 84 23.93 -2.80 -6.86
CA TYR A 84 22.95 -3.76 -6.33
C TYR A 84 22.73 -4.92 -7.30
N GLY A 85 23.18 -6.11 -6.89
CA GLY A 85 22.82 -7.37 -7.55
C GLY A 85 21.31 -7.65 -7.48
N PRO A 86 20.78 -8.49 -8.39
CA PRO A 86 19.35 -8.70 -8.58
C PRO A 86 18.64 -9.10 -7.28
N LYS A 87 17.49 -8.47 -6.99
CA LYS A 87 16.68 -8.79 -5.79
C LYS A 87 16.22 -10.26 -5.76
N GLU A 88 16.27 -10.94 -6.90
CA GLU A 88 15.96 -12.38 -7.06
C GLU A 88 16.89 -13.31 -6.26
N ALA A 89 18.16 -12.95 -6.04
CA ALA A 89 19.09 -13.82 -5.31
C ALA A 89 18.78 -13.91 -3.80
N ILE A 90 18.22 -12.85 -3.21
CA ILE A 90 17.89 -12.79 -1.77
C ILE A 90 16.56 -13.50 -1.46
N GLN A 91 15.60 -13.43 -2.38
CA GLN A 91 14.32 -14.16 -2.26
C GLN A 91 14.47 -15.67 -2.48
N ALA A 92 15.26 -16.09 -3.49
CA ALA A 92 15.53 -17.51 -3.72
C ALA A 92 16.19 -18.22 -2.52
N SER A 93 17.03 -17.53 -1.75
CA SER A 93 17.70 -18.07 -0.56
C SER A 93 16.77 -18.19 0.66
N THR A 94 15.77 -17.32 0.74
CA THR A 94 14.79 -17.29 1.84
C THR A 94 13.72 -18.37 1.65
N ASP A 95 13.28 -18.62 0.42
CA ASP A 95 12.32 -19.68 0.11
C ASP A 95 12.93 -21.09 0.24
N GLN A 96 14.22 -21.26 -0.06
CA GLN A 96 14.92 -22.54 0.10
C GLN A 96 15.16 -22.94 1.56
N THR A 97 15.25 -21.99 2.49
CA THR A 97 15.46 -22.31 3.92
C THR A 97 14.16 -22.81 4.60
N SER A 98 12.98 -22.49 4.05
CA SER A 98 11.69 -23.01 4.56
C SER A 98 11.33 -24.40 4.04
N GLN A 99 12.09 -24.93 3.06
CA GLN A 99 11.95 -26.29 2.51
C GLN A 99 13.06 -27.24 2.96
N ALA A 100 13.71 -26.98 4.09
CA ALA A 100 14.54 -28.00 4.73
C ALA A 100 13.63 -29.16 5.19
N PRO A 101 13.76 -30.39 4.65
CA PRO A 101 13.04 -31.51 5.20
C PRO A 101 13.53 -31.73 6.63
N ALA A 102 12.58 -31.81 7.58
CA ALA A 102 12.79 -32.18 8.98
C ALA A 102 13.24 -33.65 9.12
N SER A 103 14.25 -34.07 8.35
CA SER A 103 14.77 -35.43 8.25
C SER A 103 16.14 -35.59 8.91
N TYR A 104 16.52 -34.66 9.80
CA TYR A 104 17.73 -34.74 10.64
C TYR A 104 17.39 -34.95 12.12
N GLU A 105 16.37 -35.77 12.41
CA GLU A 105 16.06 -36.32 13.74
C GLU A 105 16.15 -37.86 13.75
N ARG A 106 17.11 -38.42 13.02
CA ARG A 106 17.53 -39.81 13.23
C ARG A 106 19.04 -39.91 13.33
N LYS A 107 19.53 -39.74 14.56
CA LYS A 107 20.60 -40.57 15.15
C LYS A 107 20.64 -40.37 16.66
#